data_AF-A0AA48LG25-F1
#
_entry.id   AF-A0AA48LG25-F1
#
_cell.length_a   1.000
_cell.length_b   1.000
_cell.length_c   1.000
_cell.angle_alpha   90.00
_cell.angle_beta   90.00
_cell.angle_gamma   90.00
#
_symmetry.space_group_name_H-M   'P 1'
#
loop_
_entity.id
_entity.type
_entity.pdbx_description
1 polymer ?
#
loop_
_entity_poly.entity_id
_entity_poly.type
_entity_poly.pdbx_seq_one_letter_code
_entity_poly.pdbx_strand_id
1 'polypeptide(L)'
;MARPIKLGIEYFSLDVFPDEKVEYIETLYEAEGFYLWIKLLQRIYSSGYFIEWSKFQLASMKKRTGIEMDKIEEILTSCLEVGLFNQELYDQHGIITSRGIQKRFYMAAQKRKEVEIIPEYVLHDKLLRWLVDDNTEETPQEVDENPMSEEVNSEETLSEEPKPESYSGINPEETPLDEELPESNGSQSAEECRLNDVKSTQSKVKESKVKNSKVKRDKVRAPKIPKITYAENVLMTEAECKKLVDKHGKAATDWMIDALDNYKGAHGKKYASDYRAILSWVVGKYEDQKLKGRKSDERSEVNDSVEPDLAERDWNNF
;
A
#
# COMPACT_ATOMS: atom_id res chain seq x y z
N MET A 1 -25.08 -0.01 17.62
CA MET A 1 -24.35 1.13 17.01
C MET A 1 -23.41 0.56 15.95
N ALA A 2 -23.24 1.20 14.80
CA ALA A 2 -22.27 0.75 13.79
C ALA A 2 -20.84 0.89 14.35
N ARG A 3 -19.98 -0.10 14.12
CA ARG A 3 -18.56 -0.02 14.52
C ARG A 3 -17.89 1.06 13.67
N PRO A 4 -17.19 2.04 14.25
CA PRO A 4 -16.46 3.06 13.48
C PRO A 4 -15.41 2.40 12.60
N ILE A 5 -15.24 2.94 11.38
CA ILE A 5 -14.23 2.48 10.43
C ILE A 5 -12.85 2.79 11.03
N LYS A 6 -12.02 1.75 11.21
CA LYS A 6 -10.68 1.89 11.75
C LYS A 6 -9.71 2.17 10.59
N LEU A 7 -9.04 3.33 10.63
CA LEU A 7 -8.04 3.73 9.63
C LEU A 7 -6.81 2.80 9.65
N GLY A 8 -6.19 2.65 10.82
CA GLY A 8 -5.00 1.79 11.00
C GLY A 8 -5.26 0.38 11.51
N ILE A 9 -4.19 -0.38 11.73
CA ILE A 9 -4.14 -1.72 12.32
C ILE A 9 -3.69 -1.64 13.79
N GLU A 10 -4.13 -2.59 14.62
CA GLU A 10 -3.82 -2.62 16.06
C GLU A 10 -2.48 -3.29 16.38
N TYR A 11 -1.99 -4.11 15.46
CA TYR A 11 -0.74 -4.84 15.57
C TYR A 11 -0.04 -4.86 14.22
N PHE A 12 1.29 -4.94 14.23
CA PHE A 12 2.11 -5.19 13.05
C PHE A 12 3.18 -6.22 13.36
N SER A 13 3.60 -6.98 12.35
CA SER A 13 4.71 -7.93 12.46
C SER A 13 6.03 -7.19 12.46
N LEU A 14 6.88 -7.49 13.45
CA LEU A 14 8.28 -7.06 13.48
C LEU A 14 9.15 -8.28 13.20
N ASP A 15 10.10 -8.13 12.28
CA ASP A 15 11.05 -9.18 11.97
C ASP A 15 12.01 -9.37 13.15
N VAL A 16 12.32 -10.63 13.48
CA VAL A 16 13.23 -10.97 14.61
C VAL A 16 14.62 -10.40 14.36
N PHE A 17 15.06 -10.46 13.10
CA PHE A 17 16.29 -9.85 12.62
C PHE A 17 15.90 -8.69 11.72
N PRO A 18 16.12 -7.44 12.17
CA PRO A 18 15.79 -6.29 11.35
C PRO A 18 16.76 -6.17 10.16
N ASP A 19 16.37 -5.39 9.16
CA ASP A 19 17.16 -5.17 7.94
C ASP A 19 18.48 -4.43 8.25
N GLU A 20 19.51 -4.58 7.41
CA GLU A 20 20.84 -3.95 7.59
C GLU A 20 20.73 -2.43 7.77
N LYS A 21 19.72 -1.82 7.13
CA LYS A 21 19.40 -0.41 7.26
C LYS A 21 18.98 0.01 8.67
N VAL A 22 18.23 -0.86 9.36
CA VAL A 22 17.80 -0.61 10.74
C VAL A 22 18.97 -0.81 11.68
N GLU A 23 19.77 -1.87 11.47
CA GLU A 23 20.99 -2.13 12.22
C GLU A 23 22.00 -0.97 12.10
N TYR A 24 22.09 -0.36 10.92
CA TYR A 24 22.88 0.86 10.71
C TYR A 24 22.39 2.04 11.57
N ILE A 25 21.08 2.28 11.64
CA ILE A 25 20.50 3.32 12.50
C ILE A 25 20.73 3.01 13.98
N GLU A 26 20.60 1.74 14.38
CA GLU A 26 20.92 1.29 15.74
C GLU A 26 22.40 1.47 16.06
N THR A 27 23.30 1.30 15.10
CA THR A 27 24.74 1.53 15.29
C THR A 27 25.05 3.03 15.50
N LEU A 28 24.37 3.92 14.80
CA LEU A 28 24.58 5.37 14.90
C LEU A 28 23.97 6.00 16.16
N TYR A 29 22.79 5.52 16.55
CA TYR A 29 21.96 6.16 17.57
C TYR A 29 21.61 5.25 18.75
N GLU A 30 22.24 4.07 18.80
CA GLU A 30 22.06 3.05 19.83
C GLU A 30 20.57 2.68 19.99
N ALA A 31 20.15 2.40 21.23
CA ALA A 31 18.78 2.04 21.55
C ALA A 31 17.76 3.12 21.17
N GLU A 32 18.15 4.40 21.13
CA GLU A 32 17.23 5.49 20.81
C GLU A 32 16.82 5.49 19.32
N GLY A 33 17.76 5.16 18.43
CA GLY A 33 17.48 5.02 17.00
C GLY A 33 16.45 3.92 16.72
N PHE A 34 16.72 2.73 17.27
CA PHE A 34 15.82 1.59 17.16
C PHE A 34 14.45 1.89 17.80
N TYR A 35 14.44 2.47 18.99
CA TYR A 35 13.20 2.81 19.71
C TYR A 35 12.35 3.82 18.94
N LEU A 36 12.96 4.88 18.40
CA LEU A 36 12.25 5.87 17.60
C LEU A 36 11.66 5.24 16.33
N TRP A 37 12.43 4.42 15.63
CA TRP A 37 11.96 3.69 14.45
C TRP A 37 10.73 2.84 14.76
N ILE A 38 10.74 2.05 15.84
CA ILE A 38 9.57 1.28 16.29
C ILE A 38 8.38 2.18 16.61
N LYS A 39 8.59 3.33 17.26
CA LYS A 39 7.52 4.28 17.59
C LYS A 39 6.92 4.94 16.36
N LEU A 40 7.73 5.24 15.35
CA LEU A 40 7.26 5.71 14.04
C LEU A 40 6.42 4.63 13.35
N LEU A 41 6.87 3.37 13.34
CA LEU A 41 6.08 2.27 12.78
C LEU A 41 4.74 2.11 13.49
N GLN A 42 4.71 2.12 14.83
CA GLN A 42 3.48 2.10 15.62
C GLN A 42 2.52 3.22 15.20
N ARG A 43 3.04 4.44 15.02
CA ARG A 43 2.26 5.59 14.61
C ARG A 43 1.72 5.41 13.19
N ILE A 44 2.56 4.98 12.25
CA ILE A 44 2.18 4.75 10.85
C ILE A 44 1.10 3.71 10.72
N TYR A 45 1.28 2.55 11.36
CA TYR A 45 0.30 1.50 11.30
C TYR A 45 -0.99 1.86 12.03
N SER A 46 -0.96 2.72 13.05
CA SER A 46 -2.16 3.23 13.71
C SER A 46 -2.99 4.18 12.82
N SER A 47 -2.38 4.82 11.83
CA SER A 47 -3.04 5.70 10.85
C SER A 47 -3.26 5.05 9.49
N GLY A 48 -2.71 3.87 9.24
CA GLY A 48 -2.83 3.18 7.96
C GLY A 48 -1.45 2.75 7.44
N TYR A 49 -1.01 3.36 6.33
CA TYR A 49 0.24 3.03 5.65
C TYR A 49 1.23 4.20 5.56
N PHE A 50 0.85 5.37 6.05
CA PHE A 50 1.69 6.56 6.13
C PHE A 50 1.26 7.45 7.31
N ILE A 51 2.12 8.41 7.67
CA ILE A 51 1.76 9.55 8.52
C ILE A 51 2.25 10.82 7.85
N GLU A 52 1.54 11.91 8.07
CA GLU A 52 2.09 13.25 7.88
C GLU A 52 3.09 13.55 9.01
N TRP A 53 4.15 14.27 8.68
CA TRP A 53 5.18 14.70 9.61
C TRP A 53 5.21 16.21 9.67
N SER A 54 4.84 16.73 10.83
CA SER A 54 4.78 18.17 11.11
C SER A 54 5.39 18.46 12.48
N LYS A 55 5.61 19.74 12.77
CA LYS A 55 6.10 20.19 14.09
C LYS A 55 5.23 19.67 15.26
N PHE A 56 3.93 19.47 15.02
CA PHE A 56 3.04 18.86 16.02
C PHE A 56 3.32 17.38 16.24
N GLN A 57 3.63 16.63 15.18
CA GLN A 57 3.99 15.22 15.29
C GLN A 57 5.35 15.07 15.95
N LEU A 58 6.32 15.94 15.64
CA LEU A 58 7.61 15.99 16.33
C LEU A 58 7.43 16.21 17.84
N ALA A 59 6.65 17.22 18.25
CA ALA A 59 6.37 17.46 19.66
C ALA A 59 5.63 16.28 20.32
N SER A 60 4.68 15.67 19.59
CA SER A 60 4.00 14.46 20.04
C SER A 60 4.94 13.27 20.19
N MET A 61 5.98 13.18 19.35
CA MET A 61 6.98 12.12 19.42
C MET A 61 7.94 12.35 20.58
N LYS A 62 8.45 13.58 20.78
CA LYS A 62 9.21 13.95 21.99
C LYS A 62 8.48 13.54 23.26
N LYS A 63 7.19 13.87 23.37
CA LYS A 63 6.39 13.50 24.55
C LYS A 63 6.29 11.99 24.78
N ARG A 64 6.27 11.18 23.70
CA ARG A 64 6.11 9.72 23.78
C ARG A 64 7.42 8.98 24.00
N THR A 65 8.51 9.50 23.43
CA THR A 65 9.81 8.83 23.47
C THR A 65 10.71 9.35 24.58
N GLY A 66 10.54 10.61 24.99
CA GLY A 66 11.48 11.31 25.87
C GLY A 66 12.74 11.81 25.15
N ILE A 67 12.87 11.56 23.84
CA ILE A 67 14.02 11.98 23.04
C ILE A 67 13.86 13.46 22.68
N GLU A 68 14.98 14.20 22.70
CA GLU A 68 14.99 15.62 22.32
C GLU A 68 14.59 15.85 20.86
N MET A 69 13.94 16.99 20.58
CA MET A 69 13.35 17.24 19.26
C MET A 69 14.42 17.23 18.16
N ASP A 70 15.55 17.89 18.40
CA ASP A 70 16.66 17.98 17.44
C ASP A 70 17.22 16.59 17.11
N LYS A 71 17.34 15.72 18.12
CA LYS A 71 17.80 14.34 17.93
C LYS A 71 16.78 13.48 17.19
N ILE A 72 15.48 13.69 17.41
CA ILE A 72 14.43 13.02 16.63
C ILE A 72 14.50 13.42 15.16
N GLU A 73 14.70 14.72 14.87
CA GLU A 73 14.86 15.21 13.49
C GLU A 73 16.13 14.63 12.85
N GLU A 74 17.23 14.57 13.59
CA GLU A 74 18.49 13.97 13.13
C GLU A 74 18.31 12.50 12.75
N ILE A 75 17.78 11.68 13.67
CA ILE A 75 17.54 10.25 13.42
C ILE A 75 16.59 10.04 12.24
N LEU A 76 15.52 10.85 12.15
CA LEU A 76 14.58 10.76 11.05
C LEU A 76 15.25 11.08 9.71
N THR A 77 16.11 12.10 9.70
CA THR A 77 16.89 12.47 8.51
C THR A 77 17.77 11.31 8.05
N SER A 78 18.50 10.67 8.96
CA SER A 78 19.29 9.47 8.63
C SER A 78 18.41 8.30 8.15
N CYS A 79 17.21 8.12 8.71
CA CYS A 79 16.27 7.10 8.22
C CYS A 79 15.82 7.37 6.77
N LEU A 80 15.71 8.64 6.36
CA LEU A 80 15.39 9.01 4.98
C LEU A 80 16.58 8.77 4.06
N GLU A 81 17.79 9.18 4.46
CA GLU A 81 19.04 9.03 3.69
C GLU A 81 19.39 7.55 3.42
N VAL A 82 19.24 6.69 4.43
CA VAL A 82 19.48 5.24 4.32
C VAL A 82 18.36 4.55 3.53
N GLY A 83 17.24 5.24 3.32
CA GLY A 83 16.07 4.73 2.60
C GLY A 83 15.28 3.68 3.40
N LEU A 84 15.21 3.84 4.73
CA LEU A 84 14.19 3.18 5.56
C LEU A 84 12.80 3.78 5.27
N PHE A 85 12.78 5.09 5.06
CA PHE A 85 11.63 5.84 4.59
C PHE A 85 11.90 6.42 3.20
N ASN A 86 10.85 6.67 2.43
CA ASN A 86 10.98 7.25 1.11
C ASN A 86 11.21 8.77 1.21
N GLN A 87 12.38 9.21 0.73
CA GLN A 87 12.79 10.61 0.75
C GLN A 87 11.91 11.49 -0.14
N GLU A 88 11.60 11.05 -1.35
CA GLU A 88 10.83 11.85 -2.32
C GLU A 88 9.44 12.23 -1.79
N LEU A 89 8.72 11.29 -1.17
CA LEU A 89 7.41 11.53 -0.57
C LEU A 89 7.50 12.41 0.69
N TYR A 90 8.59 12.32 1.43
CA TYR A 90 8.82 13.22 2.55
C TYR A 90 9.03 14.65 2.06
N ASP A 91 9.83 14.85 1.02
CA ASP A 91 10.13 16.17 0.48
C ASP A 91 8.91 16.82 -0.21
N GLN A 92 8.14 16.03 -0.97
CA GLN A 92 6.99 16.53 -1.74
C GLN A 92 5.74 16.73 -0.90
N HIS A 93 5.47 15.83 0.04
CA HIS A 93 4.20 15.78 0.78
C HIS A 93 4.35 15.90 2.29
N GLY A 94 5.58 15.90 2.82
CA GLY A 94 5.82 15.89 4.26
C GLY A 94 5.32 14.62 4.93
N ILE A 95 5.35 13.47 4.24
CA ILE A 95 4.87 12.20 4.80
C ILE A 95 5.99 11.19 5.03
N ILE A 96 5.80 10.33 6.03
CA ILE A 96 6.68 9.21 6.32
C ILE A 96 5.99 7.92 5.91
N THR A 97 6.55 7.24 4.93
CA THR A 97 6.12 5.91 4.47
C THR A 97 7.30 5.19 3.79
N SER A 98 7.12 3.89 3.50
CA SER A 98 8.06 3.12 2.70
C SER A 98 7.35 1.97 1.99
N ARG A 99 7.97 1.44 0.93
CA ARG A 99 7.42 0.29 0.19
C ARG A 99 7.20 -0.93 1.11
N GLY A 100 8.11 -1.17 2.06
CA GLY A 100 8.01 -2.26 3.03
C GLY A 100 6.84 -2.07 4.01
N ILE A 101 6.64 -0.85 4.49
CA ILE A 101 5.51 -0.49 5.36
C ILE A 101 4.19 -0.72 4.63
N GLN A 102 4.06 -0.21 3.41
CA GLN A 102 2.85 -0.35 2.61
C GLN A 102 2.53 -1.80 2.26
N LYS A 103 3.55 -2.61 1.94
CA LYS A 103 3.39 -4.05 1.72
C LYS A 103 2.85 -4.76 2.96
N ARG A 104 3.44 -4.51 4.13
CA ARG A 104 2.99 -5.13 5.39
C ARG A 104 1.60 -4.67 5.80
N PHE A 105 1.30 -3.38 5.64
CA PHE A 105 -0.03 -2.85 5.87
C PHE A 105 -1.06 -3.53 4.96
N TYR A 106 -0.77 -3.64 3.65
CA TYR A 106 -1.64 -4.35 2.70
C TYR A 106 -1.95 -5.77 3.17
N MET A 107 -0.92 -6.53 3.58
CA MET A 107 -1.08 -7.91 4.05
C MET A 107 -1.94 -8.00 5.32
N ALA A 108 -1.76 -7.09 6.27
CA ALA A 108 -2.52 -7.06 7.51
C ALA A 108 -3.97 -6.56 7.32
N ALA A 109 -4.18 -5.64 6.39
CA ALA A 109 -5.46 -5.01 6.12
C ALA A 109 -6.28 -5.70 5.01
N GLN A 110 -5.75 -6.73 4.34
CA GLN A 110 -6.34 -7.34 3.14
C GLN A 110 -7.81 -7.75 3.28
N LYS A 111 -8.24 -8.14 4.49
CA LYS A 111 -9.63 -8.56 4.79
C LYS A 111 -10.60 -7.40 5.00
N ARG A 112 -10.13 -6.15 4.98
CA ARG A 112 -10.97 -4.95 5.15
C ARG A 112 -11.70 -4.64 3.85
N LYS A 113 -12.99 -4.30 3.98
CA LYS A 113 -13.85 -3.96 2.84
C LYS A 113 -13.50 -2.61 2.22
N GLU A 114 -13.11 -1.65 3.05
CA GLU A 114 -12.87 -0.28 2.60
C GLU A 114 -11.65 0.28 3.34
N VAL A 115 -10.72 0.84 2.58
CA VAL A 115 -9.51 1.50 3.06
C VAL A 115 -9.29 2.71 2.17
N GLU A 116 -9.18 3.90 2.76
CA GLU A 116 -8.86 5.11 2.02
C GLU A 116 -7.41 5.04 1.51
N ILE A 117 -7.25 5.05 0.18
CA ILE A 117 -5.95 5.03 -0.49
C ILE A 117 -5.77 6.32 -1.29
N ILE A 118 -4.68 7.02 -1.01
CA ILE A 118 -4.22 8.21 -1.75
C ILE A 118 -3.21 7.74 -2.80
N PRO A 119 -3.55 7.77 -4.11
CA PRO A 119 -2.71 7.23 -5.18
C PRO A 119 -1.31 7.83 -5.25
N GLU A 120 -1.18 9.12 -4.93
CA GLU A 120 0.06 9.88 -4.93
C GLU A 120 1.06 9.33 -3.90
N TYR A 121 0.58 8.67 -2.84
CA TYR A 121 1.43 8.16 -1.76
C TYR A 121 1.77 6.67 -1.92
N VAL A 122 1.33 6.04 -3.01
CA VAL A 122 1.50 4.59 -3.20
C VAL A 122 2.86 4.25 -3.80
N LEU A 123 3.64 3.51 -3.01
CA LEU A 123 4.90 2.87 -3.39
C LEU A 123 4.73 1.35 -3.62
N HIS A 124 3.59 0.77 -3.21
CA HIS A 124 3.29 -0.64 -3.38
C HIS A 124 1.98 -0.87 -4.14
N ASP A 125 2.08 -1.36 -5.37
CA ASP A 125 0.98 -1.54 -6.33
C ASP A 125 -0.24 -2.27 -5.77
N LYS A 126 -0.05 -3.19 -4.81
CA LYS A 126 -1.18 -3.93 -4.22
C LYS A 126 -2.13 -3.02 -3.44
N LEU A 127 -1.68 -1.88 -2.92
CA LEU A 127 -2.58 -0.91 -2.29
C LEU A 127 -3.63 -0.36 -3.26
N LEU A 128 -3.30 -0.24 -4.55
CA LEU A 128 -4.23 0.25 -5.57
C LEU A 128 -5.43 -0.69 -5.80
N ARG A 129 -5.41 -1.92 -5.26
CA ARG A 129 -6.55 -2.84 -5.32
C ARG A 129 -7.78 -2.28 -4.61
N TRP A 130 -7.61 -1.47 -3.56
CA TRP A 130 -8.71 -0.78 -2.88
C TRP A 130 -9.21 0.47 -3.60
N LEU A 131 -8.54 0.92 -4.67
CA LEU A 131 -9.05 2.00 -5.52
C LEU A 131 -10.01 1.47 -6.60
N VAL A 132 -10.03 0.15 -6.81
CA VAL A 132 -10.89 -0.50 -7.79
C VAL A 132 -12.18 -0.93 -7.10
N ASP A 133 -13.09 0.01 -6.83
CA ASP A 133 -14.40 -0.32 -6.26
C ASP A 133 -15.45 -0.75 -7.30
N ASP A 134 -16.18 -1.81 -6.93
CA ASP A 134 -17.63 -2.00 -7.14
C ASP A 134 -18.21 -2.27 -8.54
N ASN A 135 -17.62 -3.13 -9.39
CA ASN A 135 -18.37 -3.75 -10.52
C ASN A 135 -17.88 -5.15 -10.96
N THR A 136 -17.53 -6.01 -10.02
CA THR A 136 -17.48 -7.45 -10.31
C THR A 136 -18.09 -8.20 -9.13
N GLU A 137 -19.31 -8.68 -9.31
CA GLU A 137 -19.86 -9.76 -8.50
C GLU A 137 -18.92 -10.97 -8.67
N GLU A 138 -17.97 -11.13 -7.75
CA GLU A 138 -17.33 -12.41 -7.57
C GLU A 138 -18.33 -13.31 -6.87
N THR A 139 -18.97 -14.17 -7.65
CA THR A 139 -19.66 -15.36 -7.15
C THR A 139 -18.69 -16.17 -6.29
N PRO A 140 -19.07 -16.61 -5.07
CA PRO A 140 -18.24 -17.51 -4.29
C PRO A 140 -18.08 -18.84 -5.05
N GLN A 141 -16.89 -19.13 -5.54
CA GLN A 141 -16.52 -20.52 -5.84
C GLN A 141 -16.05 -21.16 -4.54
N GLU A 142 -16.92 -22.00 -3.98
CA GLU A 142 -16.50 -23.11 -3.13
C GLU A 142 -15.47 -23.94 -3.91
N VAL A 143 -14.25 -24.03 -3.39
CA VAL A 143 -13.33 -25.12 -3.74
C VAL A 143 -13.16 -25.95 -2.48
N ASP A 144 -14.13 -26.85 -2.33
CA ASP A 144 -14.03 -28.05 -1.51
C ASP A 144 -13.25 -29.08 -2.33
N GLU A 145 -11.94 -29.20 -2.09
CA GLU A 145 -11.15 -30.32 -2.60
C GLU A 145 -10.16 -30.78 -1.52
N ASN A 146 -10.69 -31.63 -0.63
CA ASN A 146 -9.93 -32.74 -0.07
C ASN A 146 -9.82 -33.85 -1.14
N PRO A 147 -8.64 -34.44 -1.36
CA PRO A 147 -8.58 -35.83 -1.78
C PRO A 147 -7.57 -36.63 -0.93
N MET A 148 -8.11 -37.47 -0.04
CA MET A 148 -7.56 -38.79 0.31
C MET A 148 -8.17 -39.75 -0.74
N SER A 149 -7.56 -40.77 -1.34
CA SER A 149 -6.66 -41.86 -0.91
C SER A 149 -6.17 -42.59 -2.19
N GLU A 150 -5.03 -43.27 -2.23
CA GLU A 150 -4.81 -44.73 -2.00
C GLU A 150 -3.29 -44.94 -1.78
N GLU A 151 -2.82 -45.30 -0.58
CA GLU A 151 -2.61 -46.66 -0.03
C GLU A 151 -1.57 -47.55 -0.76
N VAL A 152 -0.40 -47.74 -0.11
CA VAL A 152 0.12 -49.04 0.43
C VAL A 152 1.37 -48.73 1.29
N ASN A 153 1.23 -48.65 2.62
CA ASN A 153 1.38 -49.70 3.66
C ASN A 153 2.83 -49.96 4.12
N SER A 154 3.15 -49.59 5.36
CA SER A 154 3.75 -50.50 6.36
C SER A 154 3.93 -49.85 7.75
N GLU A 155 3.21 -50.44 8.70
CA GLU A 155 3.53 -50.66 10.13
C GLU A 155 3.25 -49.59 11.20
N GLU A 156 2.50 -50.05 12.21
CA GLU A 156 1.95 -49.39 13.40
C GLU A 156 3.02 -48.93 14.40
N THR A 157 2.72 -47.89 15.18
CA THR A 157 2.76 -47.97 16.66
C THR A 157 2.04 -46.76 17.29
N LEU A 158 1.16 -47.08 18.24
CA LEU A 158 0.31 -46.20 19.05
C LEU A 158 1.09 -45.16 19.88
N SER A 159 0.62 -43.90 19.91
CA SER A 159 0.49 -43.11 21.14
C SER A 159 -0.40 -41.87 20.91
N GLU A 160 -1.51 -41.78 21.65
CA GLU A 160 -2.41 -40.62 21.70
C GLU A 160 -1.86 -39.55 22.67
N GLU A 161 -1.98 -38.27 22.30
CA GLU A 161 -1.90 -37.14 23.24
C GLU A 161 -3.23 -36.37 23.28
N PRO A 162 -3.74 -35.96 24.47
CA PRO A 162 -5.00 -35.25 24.61
C PRO A 162 -4.86 -33.71 24.54
N LYS A 163 -5.94 -33.05 24.07
CA LYS A 163 -6.12 -31.59 24.00
C LYS A 163 -6.14 -30.94 25.41
N PRO A 164 -5.63 -29.69 25.58
CA PRO A 164 -5.84 -28.94 26.81
C PRO A 164 -7.18 -28.19 26.81
N GLU A 165 -7.97 -28.46 27.86
CA GLU A 165 -9.17 -27.73 28.27
C GLU A 165 -8.84 -26.40 28.96
N SER A 166 -9.83 -25.49 28.92
CA SER A 166 -9.84 -24.21 29.63
C SER A 166 -9.82 -24.39 31.14
N TYR A 167 -8.99 -23.60 31.85
CA TYR A 167 -9.08 -23.49 33.31
C TYR A 167 -9.41 -22.06 33.74
N SER A 168 -10.59 -21.93 34.35
CA SER A 168 -11.03 -20.79 35.15
C SER A 168 -10.67 -21.03 36.62
N GLY A 169 -9.99 -20.05 37.23
CA GLY A 169 -9.92 -19.61 38.64
C GLY A 169 -10.11 -20.59 39.82
N ILE A 170 -9.30 -20.39 40.87
CA ILE A 170 -9.72 -19.97 42.23
C ILE A 170 -8.47 -19.77 43.12
N ASN A 171 -8.51 -18.72 43.95
CA ASN A 171 -7.57 -18.32 45.01
C ASN A 171 -7.90 -19.06 46.33
N PRO A 172 -6.94 -19.33 47.25
CA PRO A 172 -6.98 -18.70 48.59
C PRO A 172 -5.54 -18.48 49.14
N GLU A 173 -5.21 -17.74 50.21
CA GLU A 173 -5.89 -17.24 51.41
C GLU A 173 -5.01 -16.12 52.06
N GLU A 174 -5.60 -15.37 52.98
CA GLU A 174 -5.10 -14.14 53.63
C GLU A 174 -4.01 -14.38 54.71
N THR A 175 -3.32 -13.34 55.22
CA THR A 175 -3.67 -12.58 56.46
C THR A 175 -2.53 -11.55 56.78
N PRO A 176 -2.61 -10.66 57.81
CA PRO A 176 -2.93 -9.24 57.66
C PRO A 176 -1.84 -8.33 58.29
N LEU A 177 -1.94 -7.00 58.19
CA LEU A 177 -1.46 -6.04 59.21
C LEU A 177 -1.92 -4.63 58.87
N ASP A 178 -2.64 -4.04 59.83
CA ASP A 178 -3.15 -2.68 59.91
C ASP A 178 -2.04 -1.62 59.95
N GLU A 179 -2.30 -0.39 59.45
CA GLU A 179 -2.21 0.85 60.25
C GLU A 179 -2.85 2.05 59.50
N GLU A 180 -3.35 3.02 60.27
CA GLU A 180 -4.45 3.95 59.98
C GLU A 180 -4.08 5.33 59.35
N LEU A 181 -5.14 6.05 58.94
CA LEU A 181 -5.41 7.52 58.99
C LEU A 181 -5.45 8.31 57.65
N PRO A 182 -6.21 9.44 57.55
CA PRO A 182 -7.66 9.56 57.72
C PRO A 182 -8.34 10.42 56.61
N GLU A 183 -9.67 10.38 56.54
CA GLU A 183 -10.52 11.25 55.70
C GLU A 183 -10.87 12.60 56.37
N SER A 184 -11.07 13.67 55.58
CA SER A 184 -12.01 14.75 55.95
C SER A 184 -12.55 15.56 54.74
N ASN A 185 -13.86 15.41 54.50
CA ASN A 185 -14.91 16.43 54.26
C ASN A 185 -14.74 17.58 53.24
N GLY A 186 -15.52 17.53 52.15
CA GLY A 186 -16.84 18.21 52.07
C GLY A 186 -16.98 19.62 51.46
N SER A 187 -17.80 19.73 50.38
CA SER A 187 -18.76 20.80 49.97
C SER A 187 -18.68 21.13 48.47
N GLN A 188 -19.63 20.76 47.61
CA GLN A 188 -20.97 21.33 47.32
C GLN A 188 -21.01 22.66 46.53
N SER A 189 -21.41 22.57 45.25
CA SER A 189 -22.47 23.33 44.53
C SER A 189 -22.37 22.94 43.03
N ALA A 190 -23.35 22.38 42.32
CA ALA A 190 -24.76 22.74 42.09
C ALA A 190 -24.92 24.07 41.32
N GLU A 191 -25.06 23.98 39.99
CA GLU A 191 -26.13 24.69 39.27
C GLU A 191 -26.44 24.00 37.92
N GLU A 192 -27.74 23.90 37.68
CA GLU A 192 -28.49 23.12 36.70
C GLU A 192 -29.24 24.12 35.81
N CYS A 193 -29.52 23.76 34.54
CA CYS A 193 -30.77 24.06 33.81
C CYS A 193 -30.65 23.43 32.40
N ARG A 194 -31.29 22.29 32.10
CA ARG A 194 -32.71 21.96 31.81
C ARG A 194 -33.21 22.33 30.40
N LEU A 195 -33.79 21.28 29.81
CA LEU A 195 -34.60 21.12 28.59
C LEU A 195 -35.64 22.22 28.33
N ASN A 196 -36.05 22.34 27.06
CA ASN A 196 -37.47 22.21 26.67
C ASN A 196 -37.64 21.82 25.19
N ASP A 197 -38.36 20.71 24.97
CA ASP A 197 -39.04 20.31 23.73
C ASP A 197 -40.34 21.14 23.54
N VAL A 198 -40.66 21.53 22.30
CA VAL A 198 -42.05 21.80 21.87
C VAL A 198 -42.27 21.31 20.43
N LYS A 199 -43.30 20.47 20.28
CA LYS A 199 -43.85 19.88 19.05
C LYS A 199 -44.67 20.88 18.22
N SER A 200 -44.67 20.61 16.90
CA SER A 200 -45.80 20.66 15.95
C SER A 200 -46.30 22.03 15.46
N THR A 201 -46.30 22.23 14.14
CA THR A 201 -47.51 22.62 13.38
C THR A 201 -47.40 22.25 11.89
N GLN A 202 -48.52 21.78 11.35
CA GLN A 202 -48.78 21.42 9.96
C GLN A 202 -49.07 22.65 9.08
N SER A 203 -48.77 22.56 7.78
CA SER A 203 -49.53 23.11 6.61
C SER A 203 -48.75 22.73 5.34
N LYS A 204 -49.17 21.82 4.45
CA LYS A 204 -50.34 21.75 3.56
C LYS A 204 -50.45 22.94 2.58
N VAL A 205 -49.78 22.84 1.43
CA VAL A 205 -50.16 23.52 0.17
C VAL A 205 -50.25 22.47 -0.94
N LYS A 206 -51.23 22.70 -1.82
CA LYS A 206 -51.93 21.75 -2.67
C LYS A 206 -51.21 21.39 -3.97
N GLU A 207 -51.45 20.13 -4.32
CA GLU A 207 -51.56 19.49 -5.63
C GLU A 207 -51.90 20.44 -6.82
N SER A 208 -51.15 20.28 -7.92
CA SER A 208 -51.71 20.44 -9.27
C SER A 208 -51.20 19.34 -10.18
N LYS A 209 -52.18 18.61 -10.68
CA LYS A 209 -52.18 17.39 -11.47
C LYS A 209 -52.02 17.75 -12.95
N VAL A 210 -50.95 17.30 -13.59
CA VAL A 210 -50.91 17.14 -15.06
C VAL A 210 -50.48 15.72 -15.38
N LYS A 211 -51.44 14.93 -15.86
CA LYS A 211 -51.19 13.68 -16.57
C LYS A 211 -50.83 14.03 -18.02
N ASN A 212 -49.74 13.49 -18.57
CA ASN A 212 -49.85 12.73 -19.82
C ASN A 212 -48.60 11.88 -20.18
N SER A 213 -48.91 10.75 -20.79
CA SER A 213 -48.13 9.98 -21.77
C SER A 213 -46.76 9.39 -21.39
N LYS A 214 -46.87 8.15 -20.91
CA LYS A 214 -46.02 6.98 -21.16
C LYS A 214 -45.50 6.95 -22.61
N VAL A 215 -44.19 7.14 -22.79
CA VAL A 215 -43.46 6.71 -24.00
C VAL A 215 -42.27 5.86 -23.55
N LYS A 216 -42.34 4.57 -23.85
CA LYS A 216 -41.21 3.64 -23.81
C LYS A 216 -40.17 4.15 -24.81
N ARG A 217 -38.94 4.40 -24.38
CA ARG A 217 -37.81 4.55 -25.30
C ARG A 217 -37.03 3.25 -25.31
N ASP A 218 -37.09 2.60 -26.45
CA ASP A 218 -36.38 1.39 -26.79
C ASP A 218 -34.87 1.57 -26.67
N LYS A 219 -34.22 0.52 -26.16
CA LYS A 219 -32.77 0.33 -26.19
C LYS A 219 -32.32 0.17 -27.64
N VAL A 220 -31.85 1.24 -28.28
CA VAL A 220 -31.06 1.12 -29.50
C VAL A 220 -29.65 0.69 -29.10
N ARG A 221 -29.34 -0.59 -29.31
CA ARG A 221 -28.00 -1.16 -29.09
C ARG A 221 -27.04 -0.56 -30.12
N ALA A 222 -25.99 0.09 -29.62
CA ALA A 222 -24.86 0.52 -30.43
C ALA A 222 -24.20 -0.71 -31.12
N PRO A 223 -23.72 -0.57 -32.38
CA PRO A 223 -23.15 -1.68 -33.14
C PRO A 223 -21.85 -2.17 -32.50
N LYS A 224 -21.71 -3.49 -32.37
CA LYS A 224 -20.48 -4.15 -31.90
C LYS A 224 -19.41 -4.00 -32.98
N ILE A 225 -18.42 -3.15 -32.72
CA ILE A 225 -17.26 -2.97 -33.60
C ILE A 225 -16.41 -4.26 -33.52
N PRO A 226 -16.08 -4.92 -34.65
CA PRO A 226 -15.26 -6.13 -34.63
C PRO A 226 -13.83 -5.81 -34.20
N LYS A 227 -13.32 -6.54 -33.20
CA LYS A 227 -11.93 -6.49 -32.78
C LYS A 227 -11.09 -7.24 -33.81
N ILE A 228 -10.08 -6.58 -34.36
CA ILE A 228 -9.13 -7.18 -35.31
C ILE A 228 -7.90 -7.61 -34.49
N THR A 229 -7.38 -8.81 -34.76
CA THR A 229 -6.17 -9.35 -34.12
C THR A 229 -4.94 -8.75 -34.79
N TYR A 230 -4.10 -8.04 -34.05
CA TYR A 230 -2.86 -7.43 -34.58
C TYR A 230 -1.61 -8.25 -34.20
N ALA A 231 -1.68 -9.05 -33.13
CA ALA A 231 -0.70 -10.07 -32.74
C ALA A 231 -1.41 -11.25 -32.05
N GLU A 232 -0.71 -12.37 -31.79
CA GLU A 232 -1.31 -13.62 -31.26
C GLU A 232 -2.06 -13.41 -29.93
N ASN A 233 -1.59 -12.49 -29.09
CA ASN A 233 -2.18 -12.21 -27.79
C ASN A 233 -2.74 -10.79 -27.65
N VAL A 234 -2.62 -9.91 -28.66
CA VAL A 234 -3.05 -8.50 -28.58
C VAL A 234 -4.31 -8.24 -29.41
N LEU A 235 -5.40 -7.88 -28.70
CA LEU A 235 -6.72 -7.59 -29.26
C LEU A 235 -7.04 -6.10 -29.14
N MET A 236 -7.16 -5.41 -30.27
CA MET A 236 -7.44 -3.97 -30.28
C MET A 236 -8.32 -3.57 -31.48
N THR A 237 -8.92 -2.38 -31.42
CA THR A 237 -9.74 -1.86 -32.52
C THR A 237 -8.88 -1.09 -33.53
N GLU A 238 -9.25 -1.09 -34.80
CA GLU A 238 -8.54 -0.32 -35.84
C GLU A 238 -8.46 1.17 -35.53
N ALA A 239 -9.49 1.72 -34.90
CA ALA A 239 -9.51 3.11 -34.44
C ALA A 239 -8.50 3.40 -33.32
N GLU A 240 -8.20 2.42 -32.46
CA GLU A 240 -7.23 2.55 -31.38
C GLU A 240 -5.79 2.43 -31.90
N CYS A 241 -5.58 1.55 -32.90
CA CYS A 241 -4.30 1.43 -33.59
C CYS A 241 -3.96 2.70 -34.36
N LYS A 242 -4.92 3.27 -35.10
CA LYS A 242 -4.76 4.58 -35.77
C LYS A 242 -4.33 5.68 -34.80
N LYS A 243 -4.98 5.76 -33.62
CA LYS A 243 -4.60 6.73 -32.58
C LYS A 243 -3.18 6.54 -32.04
N LEU A 244 -2.65 5.32 -32.00
CA LEU A 244 -1.24 5.09 -31.61
C LEU A 244 -0.29 5.52 -32.71
N VAL A 245 -0.59 5.16 -33.96
CA VAL A 245 0.21 5.55 -35.14
C VAL A 245 0.27 7.06 -35.29
N ASP A 246 -0.85 7.76 -35.09
CA ASP A 246 -0.93 9.22 -35.16
C ASP A 246 -0.04 9.90 -34.09
N LYS A 247 0.14 9.26 -32.93
CA LYS A 247 0.90 9.83 -31.80
C LYS A 247 2.38 9.47 -31.81
N HIS A 248 2.70 8.21 -32.03
CA HIS A 248 4.06 7.68 -31.85
C HIS A 248 4.72 7.28 -33.18
N GLY A 249 3.95 7.22 -34.28
CA GLY A 249 4.40 6.73 -35.57
C GLY A 249 4.24 5.21 -35.72
N LYS A 250 4.24 4.74 -36.98
CA LYS A 250 3.98 3.34 -37.31
C LYS A 250 5.01 2.38 -36.69
N ALA A 251 6.30 2.66 -36.88
CA ALA A 251 7.39 1.83 -36.36
C ALA A 251 7.42 1.75 -34.82
N ALA A 252 7.05 2.84 -34.14
CA ALA A 252 6.94 2.84 -32.68
C ALA A 252 5.77 1.98 -32.20
N THR A 253 4.64 2.09 -32.90
CA THR A 253 3.41 1.36 -32.57
C THR A 253 3.61 -0.14 -32.75
N ASP A 254 4.23 -0.56 -33.85
CA ASP A 254 4.55 -1.96 -34.12
C ASP A 254 5.43 -2.55 -32.99
N TRP A 255 6.47 -1.81 -32.58
CA TRP A 255 7.31 -2.21 -31.44
C TRP A 255 6.55 -2.33 -30.12
N MET A 256 5.67 -1.37 -29.82
CA MET A 256 4.85 -1.40 -28.60
C MET A 256 3.91 -2.61 -28.57
N ILE A 257 3.37 -2.99 -29.73
CA ILE A 257 2.51 -4.18 -29.87
C ILE A 257 3.32 -5.44 -29.58
N ASP A 258 4.50 -5.59 -30.21
CA ASP A 258 5.38 -6.75 -30.00
C ASP A 258 5.88 -6.85 -28.55
N ALA A 259 6.21 -5.72 -27.93
CA ALA A 259 6.64 -5.68 -26.54
C ALA A 259 5.53 -6.14 -25.57
N LEU A 260 4.28 -5.75 -25.84
CA LEU A 260 3.14 -6.21 -25.05
C LEU A 260 2.82 -7.68 -25.32
N ASP A 261 2.89 -8.13 -26.57
CA ASP A 261 2.59 -9.49 -26.97
C ASP A 261 3.55 -10.50 -26.31
N ASN A 262 4.86 -10.23 -26.40
CA ASN A 262 5.89 -11.04 -25.73
C ASN A 262 5.69 -11.09 -24.20
N TYR A 263 5.29 -9.96 -23.60
CA TYR A 263 5.03 -9.90 -22.17
C TYR A 263 3.81 -10.74 -21.76
N LYS A 264 2.73 -10.68 -22.54
CA LYS A 264 1.53 -11.49 -22.30
C LYS A 264 1.80 -12.97 -22.53
N GLY A 265 2.58 -13.31 -23.55
CA GLY A 265 3.00 -14.69 -23.83
C GLY A 265 3.88 -15.29 -22.74
N ALA A 266 4.88 -14.54 -22.24
CA ALA A 266 5.80 -15.02 -21.21
C ALA A 266 5.18 -15.06 -19.80
N HIS A 267 4.29 -14.12 -19.46
CA HIS A 267 3.75 -13.98 -18.10
C HIS A 267 2.29 -14.39 -17.95
N GLY A 268 1.62 -14.86 -19.02
CA GLY A 268 0.23 -15.31 -19.00
C GLY A 268 -0.79 -14.23 -18.62
N LYS A 269 -0.42 -12.95 -18.67
CA LYS A 269 -1.26 -11.85 -18.19
C LYS A 269 -2.31 -11.47 -19.24
N LYS A 270 -3.52 -11.20 -18.77
CA LYS A 270 -4.63 -10.70 -19.59
C LYS A 270 -5.03 -9.31 -19.11
N TYR A 271 -5.26 -8.40 -20.05
CA TYR A 271 -5.69 -7.04 -19.79
C TYR A 271 -7.12 -6.84 -20.31
N ALA A 272 -7.90 -5.99 -19.63
CA ALA A 272 -9.26 -5.65 -20.07
C ALA A 272 -9.27 -4.86 -21.40
N SER A 273 -8.21 -4.10 -21.66
CA SER A 273 -7.96 -3.41 -22.92
C SER A 273 -6.45 -3.35 -23.16
N ASP A 274 -5.99 -3.98 -24.24
CA ASP A 274 -4.58 -3.96 -24.59
C ASP A 274 -4.10 -2.57 -24.98
N TYR A 275 -4.98 -1.73 -25.55
CA TYR A 275 -4.71 -0.30 -25.80
C TYR A 275 -4.31 0.45 -24.51
N ARG A 276 -5.03 0.22 -23.41
CA ARG A 276 -4.72 0.86 -22.12
C ARG A 276 -3.42 0.33 -21.52
N ALA A 277 -3.14 -0.95 -21.69
CA ALA A 277 -1.87 -1.54 -21.25
C ALA A 277 -0.69 -0.89 -21.99
N ILE A 278 -0.82 -0.68 -23.30
CA ILE A 278 0.19 0.04 -24.10
C ILE A 278 0.42 1.44 -23.54
N LEU A 279 -0.63 2.23 -23.37
CA LEU A 279 -0.53 3.59 -22.84
C LEU A 279 -0.01 3.68 -21.41
N SER A 280 -0.35 2.70 -20.56
CA SER A 280 -0.04 2.75 -19.14
C SER A 280 1.44 2.53 -18.84
N TRP A 281 2.12 1.66 -19.58
CA TRP A 281 3.51 1.30 -19.25
C TRP A 281 4.40 0.95 -20.45
N VAL A 282 3.84 0.56 -21.59
CA VAL A 282 4.66 0.20 -22.77
C VAL A 282 5.22 1.47 -23.43
N VAL A 283 4.45 2.55 -23.46
CA VAL A 283 4.91 3.86 -23.96
C VAL A 283 6.13 4.36 -23.16
N GLY A 284 6.09 4.28 -21.83
CA GLY A 284 7.23 4.65 -20.98
C GLY A 284 8.49 3.82 -21.27
N LYS A 285 8.33 2.50 -21.43
CA LYS A 285 9.47 1.63 -21.81
C LYS A 285 10.07 1.96 -23.17
N TYR A 286 9.24 2.35 -24.13
CA TYR A 286 9.70 2.75 -25.46
C TYR A 286 10.53 4.06 -25.41
N GLU A 287 10.10 5.02 -24.59
CA GLU A 287 10.81 6.29 -24.38
C GLU A 287 12.16 6.07 -23.68
N ASP A 288 12.19 5.22 -22.64
CA ASP A 288 13.42 4.82 -21.96
C ASP A 288 14.42 4.15 -22.91
N GLN A 289 13.93 3.33 -23.84
CA GLN A 289 14.79 2.65 -24.82
C GLN A 289 15.35 3.61 -25.86
N LYS A 290 14.59 4.63 -26.28
CA LYS A 290 15.09 5.72 -27.12
C LYS A 290 16.18 6.54 -26.43
N LEU A 291 16.02 6.83 -25.14
CA LEU A 291 17.01 7.57 -24.36
C LEU A 291 18.30 6.77 -24.15
N LYS A 292 18.20 5.46 -23.99
CA LYS A 292 19.38 4.56 -23.89
C LYS A 292 20.15 4.48 -25.21
N GLY A 293 19.48 4.47 -26.36
CA GLY A 293 20.14 4.51 -27.68
C GLY A 293 20.88 5.82 -27.95
N ARG A 294 20.33 6.97 -27.53
CA ARG A 294 21.01 8.27 -27.69
C ARG A 294 22.29 8.40 -26.84
N LYS A 295 22.28 7.84 -25.63
CA LYS A 295 23.45 7.88 -24.71
C LYS A 295 24.63 7.03 -25.18
N SER A 296 24.40 5.99 -25.97
CA SER A 296 25.49 5.17 -26.54
C SER A 296 26.20 5.89 -27.69
N ASP A 297 25.46 6.64 -28.51
CA ASP A 297 26.04 7.37 -29.63
C ASP A 297 26.91 8.55 -29.15
N GLU A 298 26.46 9.27 -28.11
CA GLU A 298 27.18 10.41 -27.52
C GLU A 298 28.47 9.99 -26.76
N ARG A 299 28.58 8.71 -26.35
CA ARG A 299 29.79 8.15 -25.71
C ARG A 299 30.84 7.72 -26.73
N SER A 300 30.48 7.57 -28.00
CA SER A 300 31.40 7.16 -29.06
C SER A 300 32.20 8.33 -29.64
N GLU A 301 31.72 9.57 -29.53
CA GLU A 301 32.40 10.76 -30.07
C GLU A 301 33.52 11.30 -29.16
N VAL A 302 33.56 10.91 -27.87
CA VAL A 302 34.55 11.41 -26.90
C VAL A 302 35.80 10.52 -26.81
N ASN A 303 35.79 9.33 -27.41
CA ASN A 303 36.83 8.32 -27.18
C ASN A 303 37.88 8.21 -28.31
N ASP A 304 37.90 9.14 -29.27
CA ASP A 304 38.80 9.11 -30.44
C ASP A 304 39.85 10.24 -30.43
N SER A 305 40.18 10.80 -29.26
CA SER A 305 41.15 11.91 -29.13
C SER A 305 42.17 11.75 -27.99
N VAL A 306 42.49 10.52 -27.59
CA VAL A 306 43.61 10.27 -26.67
C VAL A 306 44.78 9.66 -27.45
N GLU A 307 45.78 10.50 -27.74
CA GLU A 307 47.08 10.09 -28.28
C GLU A 307 47.74 9.01 -27.40
N PRO A 308 48.26 7.91 -27.97
CA PRO A 308 49.01 6.92 -27.21
C PRO A 308 50.47 7.35 -27.11
N ASP A 309 50.81 8.17 -26.11
CA ASP A 309 52.19 8.53 -25.81
C ASP A 309 52.78 7.64 -24.70
N LEU A 310 53.74 6.80 -25.12
CA LEU A 310 54.91 6.29 -24.40
C LEU A 310 54.75 5.84 -22.92
N ALA A 311 54.70 4.52 -22.70
CA ALA A 311 55.31 3.91 -21.51
C ALA A 311 55.57 2.40 -21.72
N GLU A 312 56.61 2.06 -22.47
CA GLU A 312 57.36 0.83 -22.19
C GLU A 312 58.12 1.06 -20.87
N ARG A 313 57.68 0.40 -19.79
CA ARG A 313 58.46 0.26 -18.56
C ARG A 313 58.32 -1.14 -18.00
N ASP A 314 59.30 -1.96 -18.41
CA ASP A 314 60.04 -2.93 -17.61
C ASP A 314 59.33 -3.55 -16.41
N TRP A 315 58.63 -4.67 -16.66
CA TRP A 315 58.29 -5.65 -15.63
C TRP A 315 59.37 -6.71 -15.52
N ASN A 316 60.57 -6.29 -15.09
CA ASN A 316 61.62 -7.21 -14.65
C ASN A 316 62.51 -6.52 -13.62
N ASN A 317 62.04 -6.44 -12.36
CA ASN A 317 62.91 -6.59 -11.20
C ASN A 317 62.13 -6.65 -9.88
N PHE A 318 62.47 -7.69 -9.11
CA PHE A 318 62.09 -8.06 -7.74
C PHE A 318 60.71 -8.72 -7.52
#